data_AF-A0A2V9U2A6-F1
#
_entry.id   AF-A0A2V9U2A6-F1
#
_cell.length_a   1.000
_cell.length_b   1.000
_cell.length_c   1.000
_cell.angle_alpha   90.00
_cell.angle_beta   90.00
_cell.angle_gamma   90.00
#
_symmetry.space_group_name_H-M   'P 1'
#
loop_
_entity.id
_entity.type
_entity.pdbx_description
1 polymer ?
#
loop_
_entity_poly.entity_id
_entity_poly.type
_entity_poly.pdbx_seq_one_letter_code
_entity_poly.pdbx_strand_id
1 'polypeptide(L)'
;MKTRFAVQLAIVLFFLLVPSVVHADSLDDLASDFWAWRAAEQPVSSDDIPRIERPSGWVPDWSPEAVARYHKQLAEFETRWQKIDASAWPIPRQVDYRLMGSALSRVRWELDRIRNWQRDP
;
A
#
# COMPACT_ATOMS: atom_id res chain seq x y z
N MET A 1 27.37 -34.45 -26.90
CA MET A 1 26.40 -33.37 -27.22
C MET A 1 24.98 -33.69 -26.76
N LYS A 2 24.40 -34.83 -27.14
CA LYS A 2 22.99 -35.17 -26.86
C LYS A 2 22.61 -35.18 -25.36
N THR A 3 23.46 -35.74 -24.50
CA THR A 3 23.20 -35.82 -23.05
C THR A 3 23.24 -34.46 -22.36
N ARG A 4 24.14 -33.56 -22.78
CA ARG A 4 24.22 -32.20 -22.26
C ARG A 4 22.98 -31.38 -22.64
N PHE A 5 22.51 -31.55 -23.88
CA PHE A 5 21.30 -30.89 -24.37
C PHE A 5 20.04 -31.37 -23.64
N ALA A 6 19.94 -32.68 -23.36
CA ALA A 6 18.83 -33.25 -22.59
C ALA A 6 18.80 -32.76 -21.14
N VAL A 7 19.97 -32.65 -20.48
CA VAL A 7 20.09 -32.09 -19.13
C VAL A 7 19.73 -30.60 -19.10
N GLN A 8 20.20 -29.82 -20.08
CA GLN A 8 19.85 -28.40 -20.19
C GLN A 8 18.34 -28.21 -20.44
N LEU A 9 17.74 -29.04 -21.30
CA LEU A 9 16.30 -29.00 -21.55
C LEU A 9 15.50 -29.38 -20.31
N ALA A 10 15.93 -30.39 -19.55
CA ALA A 10 15.31 -30.79 -18.29
C ALA A 10 15.40 -29.70 -17.22
N ILE A 11 16.53 -28.98 -17.12
CA ILE A 11 16.70 -27.86 -16.19
C ILE A 11 15.76 -26.70 -16.57
N VAL A 12 15.67 -26.35 -17.86
CA VAL A 12 14.76 -25.29 -18.32
C VAL A 12 13.30 -25.67 -18.07
N LEU A 13 12.91 -26.92 -18.36
CA LEU A 13 11.56 -27.42 -18.07
C LEU A 13 11.26 -27.43 -16.57
N PHE A 14 12.25 -27.74 -15.72
CA PHE A 14 12.10 -27.66 -14.27
C PHE A 14 11.83 -26.22 -13.81
N PHE A 15 12.60 -25.23 -14.28
CA PHE A 15 12.36 -23.83 -13.93
C PHE A 15 11.04 -23.26 -14.51
N LEU A 16 10.51 -23.81 -15.62
CA LEU A 16 9.21 -23.44 -16.17
C LEU A 16 8.03 -24.06 -15.42
N LEU A 17 8.24 -25.19 -14.74
CA LEU A 17 7.20 -25.93 -14.01
C LEU A 17 7.22 -25.69 -12.49
N VAL A 18 8.26 -25.04 -11.96
CA VAL A 18 8.26 -24.56 -10.58
C VAL A 18 7.33 -23.34 -10.51
N PRO A 19 6.20 -23.41 -9.79
CA PRO A 19 5.38 -22.23 -9.57
C PRO A 19 6.24 -21.19 -8.85
N SER A 20 6.24 -19.96 -9.36
CA SER A 20 6.83 -18.82 -8.67
C SER A 20 6.21 -18.71 -7.29
N VAL A 21 6.95 -19.08 -6.24
CA VAL A 21 6.52 -18.93 -4.82
C VAL A 21 6.65 -17.47 -4.38
N VAL A 22 6.32 -16.54 -5.27
CA VAL A 22 6.26 -15.11 -4.98
C VAL A 22 4.79 -14.74 -5.01
N HIS A 23 4.06 -15.25 -4.02
CA HIS A 23 2.70 -14.80 -3.77
C HIS A 23 2.78 -13.62 -2.82
N ALA A 24 2.13 -12.51 -3.17
CA ALA A 24 1.92 -11.40 -2.24
C ALA A 24 1.29 -11.95 -0.96
N ASP A 25 1.86 -11.59 0.19
CA ASP A 25 1.25 -11.91 1.48
C ASP A 25 0.15 -10.88 1.83
N SER A 26 -0.54 -11.09 2.95
CA SER A 26 -1.62 -10.20 3.37
C SER A 26 -1.19 -8.75 3.63
N LEU A 27 0.09 -8.51 3.96
CA LEU A 27 0.64 -7.17 4.10
C LEU A 27 0.89 -6.52 2.74
N ASP A 28 1.35 -7.28 1.74
CA ASP A 28 1.54 -6.77 0.37
C ASP A 28 0.19 -6.38 -0.26
N ASP A 29 -0.84 -7.21 -0.11
CA ASP A 29 -2.20 -6.89 -0.59
C ASP A 29 -2.75 -5.64 0.11
N LEU A 30 -2.58 -5.55 1.42
CA LEU A 30 -2.95 -4.36 2.20
C LEU A 30 -2.21 -3.11 1.71
N ALA A 31 -0.89 -3.22 1.51
CA ALA A 31 -0.06 -2.12 1.07
C ALA A 31 -0.49 -1.63 -0.32
N SER A 32 -0.71 -2.55 -1.26
CA SER A 32 -1.17 -2.24 -2.61
C SER A 32 -2.48 -1.47 -2.59
N ASP A 33 -3.49 -1.98 -1.86
CA ASP A 33 -4.79 -1.34 -1.75
C ASP A 33 -4.68 0.04 -1.07
N PHE A 34 -3.92 0.13 0.01
CA PHE A 34 -3.72 1.37 0.74
C PHE A 34 -3.05 2.44 -0.13
N TRP A 35 -1.98 2.09 -0.85
CA TRP A 35 -1.26 3.07 -1.68
C TRP A 35 -2.05 3.50 -2.92
N ALA A 36 -2.83 2.58 -3.52
CA ALA A 36 -3.74 2.94 -4.61
C ALA A 36 -4.82 3.93 -4.12
N TRP A 37 -5.42 3.66 -2.96
CA TRP A 37 -6.37 4.57 -2.33
C TRP A 37 -5.73 5.90 -1.93
N ARG A 38 -4.53 5.85 -1.34
CA ARG A 38 -3.80 7.03 -0.88
C ARG A 38 -3.44 7.95 -2.04
N ALA A 39 -3.07 7.40 -3.19
CA ALA A 39 -2.78 8.19 -4.38
C ALA A 39 -3.99 9.01 -4.82
N ALA A 40 -5.22 8.49 -4.67
CA ALA A 40 -6.44 9.22 -4.96
C ALA A 40 -6.75 10.28 -3.89
N GLU A 41 -6.68 9.92 -2.61
CA GLU A 41 -7.24 10.71 -1.52
C GLU A 41 -6.24 11.68 -0.84
N GLN A 42 -4.94 11.60 -1.15
CA GLN A 42 -3.97 12.41 -0.41
C GLN A 42 -4.13 13.92 -0.64
N PRO A 43 -4.10 14.75 0.43
CA PRO A 43 -4.13 16.19 0.27
C PRO A 43 -2.95 16.70 -0.59
N VAL A 44 -3.15 17.85 -1.22
CA VAL A 44 -2.04 18.56 -1.89
C VAL A 44 -1.01 18.94 -0.84
N SER A 45 0.26 18.66 -1.13
CA SER A 45 1.40 19.07 -0.31
C SER A 45 2.31 19.97 -1.14
N SER A 46 2.92 20.97 -0.52
CA SER A 46 4.00 21.76 -1.11
C SER A 46 5.36 21.04 -1.05
N ASP A 47 5.43 19.92 -0.32
CA ASP A 47 6.58 19.02 -0.32
C ASP A 47 6.65 18.24 -1.64
N ASP A 48 7.82 18.23 -2.25
CA ASP A 48 8.08 17.53 -3.51
C ASP A 48 8.18 16.00 -3.32
N ILE A 49 8.50 15.52 -2.12
CA ILE A 49 8.68 14.08 -1.85
C ILE A 49 7.37 13.28 -2.04
N PRO A 50 6.22 13.66 -1.44
CA PRO A 50 4.96 12.95 -1.62
C PRO A 50 4.17 13.37 -2.87
N ARG A 51 4.73 14.24 -3.73
CA ARG A 51 4.00 14.82 -4.85
C ARG A 51 3.63 13.75 -5.89
N ILE A 52 2.35 13.69 -6.24
CA ILE A 52 1.81 12.82 -7.29
C ILE A 52 1.17 13.70 -8.37
N GLU A 53 1.36 13.33 -9.63
CA GLU A 53 0.71 13.98 -10.77
C GLU A 53 -0.81 13.77 -10.70
N ARG A 54 -1.57 14.85 -10.84
CA ARG A 54 -3.04 14.84 -10.78
C ARG A 54 -3.61 15.17 -12.17
N PRO A 55 -4.77 14.60 -12.55
CA PRO A 55 -5.45 14.97 -13.78
C PRO A 55 -5.72 16.48 -13.85
N SER A 56 -5.74 17.04 -15.06
CA SER A 56 -6.07 18.45 -15.27
C SER A 56 -7.45 18.78 -14.68
N GLY A 57 -7.52 19.85 -13.90
CA GLY A 57 -8.76 20.30 -13.24
C GLY A 57 -9.14 19.51 -11.99
N TRP A 58 -8.30 18.56 -11.54
CA TRP A 58 -8.51 17.88 -10.27
C TRP A 58 -8.40 18.85 -9.10
N VAL A 59 -9.36 18.79 -8.19
CA VAL A 59 -9.36 19.46 -6.89
C VAL A 59 -9.79 18.44 -5.83
N PRO A 60 -9.29 18.55 -4.58
CA PRO A 60 -9.75 17.66 -3.52
C PRO A 60 -11.24 17.88 -3.21
N ASP A 61 -11.97 16.80 -2.94
CA ASP A 61 -13.37 16.86 -2.49
C ASP A 61 -13.40 16.88 -0.95
N TRP A 62 -13.61 18.06 -0.38
CA TRP A 62 -13.74 18.27 1.07
C TRP A 62 -15.19 18.44 1.54
N SER A 63 -16.16 17.94 0.78
CA SER A 63 -17.54 17.84 1.27
C SER A 63 -17.60 17.02 2.57
N PRO A 64 -18.53 17.32 3.49
CA PRO A 64 -18.72 16.53 4.71
C PRO A 64 -18.87 15.03 4.43
N GLU A 65 -19.56 14.69 3.34
CA GLU A 65 -19.74 13.32 2.88
C GLU A 65 -18.42 12.68 2.46
N ALA A 66 -17.56 13.40 1.74
CA ALA A 66 -16.25 12.91 1.35
C ALA A 66 -15.33 12.67 2.54
N VAL A 67 -15.28 13.61 3.48
CA VAL A 67 -14.49 13.46 4.70
C VAL A 67 -14.99 12.28 5.53
N ALA A 68 -16.31 12.11 5.66
CA ALA A 68 -16.89 10.94 6.35
C ALA A 68 -16.53 9.61 5.67
N ARG A 69 -16.56 9.56 4.33
CA ARG A 69 -16.07 8.38 3.57
C ARG A 69 -14.59 8.11 3.86
N TYR A 70 -13.76 9.16 3.90
CA TYR A 70 -12.32 9.05 4.17
C TYR A 70 -12.06 8.41 5.54
N HIS A 71 -12.71 8.90 6.60
CA HIS A 71 -12.60 8.30 7.94
C HIS A 71 -13.00 6.82 7.96
N LYS A 72 -14.09 6.48 7.26
CA LYS A 72 -14.57 5.09 7.20
C LYS A 72 -13.54 4.19 6.50
N GLN A 73 -13.04 4.60 5.35
CA GLN A 73 -12.03 3.84 4.60
C GLN A 73 -10.73 3.69 5.40
N LEU A 74 -10.28 4.74 6.10
CA LEU A 74 -9.13 4.65 7.00
C LEU A 74 -9.34 3.59 8.10
N ALA A 75 -10.52 3.59 8.73
CA ALA A 75 -10.85 2.60 9.76
C ALA A 75 -10.87 1.15 9.22
N GLU A 76 -11.29 0.95 7.97
CA GLU A 76 -11.25 -0.34 7.30
C GLU A 76 -9.79 -0.81 7.09
N PHE A 77 -8.89 0.08 6.65
CA PHE A 77 -7.47 -0.25 6.51
C PHE A 77 -6.79 -0.57 7.84
N GLU A 78 -7.05 0.22 8.89
CA GLU A 78 -6.52 -0.04 10.23
C GLU A 78 -7.02 -1.38 10.78
N THR A 79 -8.29 -1.70 10.55
CA THR A 79 -8.86 -3.00 10.96
C THR A 79 -8.16 -4.16 10.23
N ARG A 80 -7.85 -4.02 8.93
CA ARG A 80 -7.10 -5.03 8.17
C ARG A 80 -5.67 -5.17 8.71
N TRP A 81 -4.99 -4.04 8.94
CA TRP A 81 -3.63 -4.00 9.47
C TRP A 81 -3.53 -4.70 10.84
N GLN A 82 -4.42 -4.37 11.79
CA GLN A 82 -4.41 -4.94 13.15
C GLN A 82 -4.65 -6.45 13.20
N LYS A 83 -5.26 -7.03 12.16
CA LYS A 83 -5.49 -8.49 12.07
C LYS A 83 -4.24 -9.27 11.66
N ILE A 84 -3.19 -8.60 11.18
CA ILE A 84 -1.95 -9.25 10.74
C ILE A 84 -1.06 -9.49 11.96
N ASP A 85 -0.79 -10.76 12.27
CA ASP A 85 0.24 -11.12 13.25
C ASP A 85 1.61 -11.19 12.58
N ALA A 86 2.39 -10.12 12.73
CA ALA A 86 3.75 -10.02 12.22
C ALA A 86 4.82 -10.52 13.21
N SER A 87 4.46 -10.97 14.41
CA SER A 87 5.41 -11.22 15.51
C SER A 87 6.46 -12.28 15.19
N ALA A 88 6.10 -13.29 14.39
CA ALA A 88 6.97 -14.39 14.00
C ALA A 88 7.73 -14.14 12.68
N TRP A 89 7.53 -13.00 12.02
CA TRP A 89 8.16 -12.72 10.74
C TRP A 89 9.65 -12.34 10.87
N PRO A 90 10.46 -12.49 9.81
CA PRO A 90 11.80 -11.92 9.77
C PRO A 90 11.78 -10.42 10.07
N ILE A 91 12.81 -9.91 10.77
CA ILE A 91 12.88 -8.51 11.21
C ILE A 91 12.59 -7.50 10.09
N PRO A 92 13.13 -7.63 8.86
CA PRO A 92 12.78 -6.69 7.77
C PRO A 92 11.27 -6.61 7.50
N ARG A 93 10.57 -7.74 7.53
CA ARG A 93 9.11 -7.78 7.29
C ARG A 93 8.31 -7.21 8.47
N GLN A 94 8.81 -7.36 9.71
CA GLN A 94 8.23 -6.66 10.86
C GLN A 94 8.38 -5.15 10.74
N VAL A 95 9.48 -4.68 10.14
CA VAL A 95 9.68 -3.26 9.85
C VAL A 95 8.66 -2.79 8.82
N ASP A 96 8.45 -3.53 7.72
CA ASP A 96 7.42 -3.21 6.73
C ASP A 96 6.02 -3.09 7.36
N TYR A 97 5.66 -4.04 8.22
CA TYR A 97 4.40 -4.01 8.97
C TYR A 97 4.25 -2.74 9.82
N ARG A 98 5.32 -2.32 10.52
CA ARG A 98 5.33 -1.09 11.33
C ARG A 98 5.28 0.17 10.48
N LEU A 99 5.94 0.18 9.32
CA LEU A 99 5.89 1.28 8.36
C LEU A 99 4.46 1.46 7.82
N MET A 100 3.74 0.36 7.57
CA MET A 100 2.31 0.44 7.22
C MET A 100 1.48 1.09 8.33
N GLY A 101 1.69 0.70 9.59
CA GLY A 101 1.05 1.35 10.74
C GLY A 101 1.37 2.84 10.86
N SER A 102 2.60 3.23 10.55
CA SER A 102 3.02 4.64 10.51
C SER A 102 2.30 5.42 9.39
N ALA A 103 2.17 4.83 8.20
CA ALA A 103 1.45 5.42 7.08
C ALA A 103 -0.04 5.64 7.40
N LEU A 104 -0.70 4.66 8.04
CA LEU A 104 -2.09 4.80 8.50
C LEU A 104 -2.23 5.91 9.56
N SER A 105 -1.30 5.96 10.51
CA SER A 105 -1.26 7.00 11.55
C SER A 105 -1.06 8.40 10.95
N ARG A 106 -0.32 8.52 9.84
CA ARG A 106 -0.17 9.77 9.12
C ARG A 106 -1.50 10.27 8.55
N VAL A 107 -2.29 9.39 7.94
CA VAL A 107 -3.62 9.76 7.41
C VAL A 107 -4.55 10.21 8.55
N ARG A 108 -4.56 9.47 9.67
CA ARG A 108 -5.29 9.86 10.88
C ARG A 108 -4.91 11.27 11.35
N TRP A 109 -3.61 11.56 11.40
CA TRP A 109 -3.12 12.88 11.81
C TRP A 109 -3.55 13.99 10.84
N GLU A 110 -3.54 13.74 9.53
CA GLU A 110 -4.04 14.68 8.53
C GLU A 110 -5.53 15.00 8.72
N LEU A 111 -6.35 13.96 8.88
CA LEU A 111 -7.81 14.08 9.06
C LEU A 111 -8.19 14.74 10.39
N ASP A 112 -7.55 14.34 11.49
CA ASP A 112 -8.03 14.66 12.84
C ASP A 112 -7.26 15.84 13.46
N ARG A 113 -5.99 16.02 13.08
CA ARG A 113 -5.11 16.98 13.75
C ARG A 113 -4.79 18.20 12.91
N ILE A 114 -4.34 18.02 11.66
CA ILE A 114 -4.11 19.17 10.77
C ILE A 114 -5.44 19.74 10.32
N ARG A 115 -6.36 18.86 9.90
CA ARG A 115 -7.72 19.20 9.44
C ARG A 115 -7.68 20.20 8.28
N ASN A 116 -6.83 19.96 7.28
CA ASN A 116 -6.74 20.83 6.08
C ASN A 116 -8.10 20.97 5.40
N TRP A 117 -8.90 19.90 5.37
CA TRP A 117 -10.28 19.92 4.87
C TRP A 117 -11.21 20.93 5.58
N GLN A 118 -10.88 21.38 6.79
CA GLN A 118 -11.59 22.47 7.49
C GLN A 118 -10.96 23.84 7.31
N ARG A 119 -9.63 23.87 7.12
CA ARG A 119 -8.83 25.10 7.15
C ARG A 119 -8.67 25.73 5.78
N ASP A 120 -8.53 24.87 4.76
CA ASP A 120 -8.26 25.21 3.37
C ASP A 120 -9.19 24.37 2.45
N PRO A 121 -10.52 24.54 2.55
CA PRO A 121 -11.50 23.74 1.81
C PRO A 121 -11.53 24.05 0.30
#